data_AF-A0A1D2W9Q1-F1
#
_entry.id   AF-A0A1D2W9Q1-F1
#
_cell.length_a   1.000
_cell.length_b   1.000
_cell.length_c   1.000
_cell.angle_alpha   90.00
_cell.angle_beta   90.00
_cell.angle_gamma   90.00
#
_symmetry.space_group_name_H-M   'P 1'
#
loop_
_entity.id
_entity.type
_entity.pdbx_description
1 polymer ?
#
loop_
_entity_poly.entity_id
_entity_poly.type
_entity_poly.pdbx_seq_one_letter_code
_entity_poly.pdbx_strand_id
1 'polypeptide(L)'
;MKKNGYNASIEGKTFETYVTALLRALADKEKREFISQYSPENKWMIMDGYAPRGINDIEGPLAIEIKYSTQRSLIIKTINHLLEQMPDYNILIITPIKSKKTIRDIGPNVTIWDLNDIQDLGHKFSQIRYRFLDKVIPEVPDYILDSSYIWKIVDDSTKEAKYIELNTNKDNYMANIKKAYEDGNLVLFLGSGVSKPRLPNWKELIEKLIIELLAGHGEHIKSLDIDDNEFKSLPYITLGRYIKRGFGTKFAKKLKNALYEGYGHKEDLSSIINSIAELCVSKRIYSIVTYNYDDILEYYLDIKHVKYDEIYHSLQNPSSTSLPIYHVHGYIPLRGHLIDEMGNSIVFAEEEYHLQYKESFSWQNLKQLNLLKEKTVLFIGLGMNDPNLRRLLDLAKEFSPIGPKHYAILEDHWDSKVGEVSNIFRVREEDVFDDLRIGVIWYEYGKHSEIKEILDSISK
;
A
#
# COMPACT_ATOMS: atom_id res chain seq x y z
N MET A 1 -20.86 9.65 -30.27
CA MET A 1 -21.27 10.90 -29.58
C MET A 1 -20.99 10.75 -28.09
N LYS A 2 -20.51 11.83 -27.46
CA LYS A 2 -20.22 11.91 -26.02
C LYS A 2 -21.43 11.43 -25.20
N LYS A 3 -21.22 10.53 -24.22
CA LYS A 3 -22.19 10.27 -23.14
C LYS A 3 -22.55 11.64 -22.54
N ASN A 4 -23.77 12.11 -22.77
CA ASN A 4 -24.26 13.31 -22.13
C ASN A 4 -24.48 13.03 -20.64
N GLY A 5 -23.62 13.64 -19.82
CA GLY A 5 -24.03 14.33 -18.61
C GLY A 5 -24.63 13.50 -17.48
N TYR A 6 -23.86 12.60 -16.89
CA TYR A 6 -23.83 12.42 -15.44
C TYR A 6 -22.36 12.22 -15.05
N ASN A 7 -21.85 13.02 -14.11
CA ASN A 7 -20.51 12.81 -13.54
C ASN A 7 -20.48 11.40 -12.92
N ALA A 8 -19.97 10.41 -13.66
CA ALA A 8 -19.68 9.11 -13.08
C ALA A 8 -18.63 9.33 -11.99
N SER A 9 -19.04 9.16 -10.73
CA SER A 9 -18.14 9.24 -9.58
C SER A 9 -16.95 8.29 -9.79
N ILE A 10 -15.79 8.64 -9.22
CA ILE A 10 -14.59 7.78 -9.26
C ILE A 10 -14.93 6.38 -8.75
N GLU A 11 -15.76 6.31 -7.71
CA GLU A 11 -16.32 5.06 -7.17
C GLU A 11 -17.09 4.26 -8.21
N GLY A 12 -17.98 4.90 -8.97
CA GLY A 12 -18.77 4.22 -10.00
C GLY A 12 -17.92 3.62 -11.11
N LYS A 13 -16.90 4.35 -11.58
CA LYS A 13 -15.95 3.81 -12.57
C LYS A 13 -15.12 2.66 -12.02
N THR A 14 -14.75 2.74 -10.75
CA THR A 14 -13.96 1.70 -10.09
C THR A 14 -14.79 0.43 -9.86
N PHE A 15 -16.06 0.60 -9.45
CA PHE A 15 -17.03 -0.49 -9.36
C PHE A 15 -17.28 -1.17 -10.71
N GLU A 16 -17.51 -0.38 -11.77
CA GLU A 16 -17.66 -0.91 -13.14
C GLU A 16 -16.43 -1.72 -13.58
N THR A 17 -15.23 -1.21 -13.30
CA THR A 17 -13.97 -1.88 -13.62
C THR A 17 -13.81 -3.20 -12.85
N TYR A 18 -14.13 -3.19 -11.56
CA TYR A 18 -14.07 -4.37 -10.69
C TYR A 18 -15.05 -5.45 -11.16
N VAL A 19 -16.32 -5.10 -11.35
CA VAL A 19 -17.35 -6.03 -11.83
C VAL A 19 -17.00 -6.59 -13.21
N THR A 20 -16.48 -5.75 -14.11
CA THR A 20 -16.04 -6.20 -15.44
C THR A 20 -14.90 -7.22 -15.34
N ALA A 21 -13.93 -7.00 -14.44
CA ALA A 21 -12.84 -7.96 -14.23
C ALA A 21 -13.36 -9.29 -13.67
N LEU A 22 -14.31 -9.26 -12.75
CA LEU A 22 -14.96 -10.46 -12.21
C LEU A 22 -15.73 -11.24 -13.30
N LEU A 23 -16.49 -10.53 -14.14
CA LEU A 23 -17.24 -11.14 -15.25
C LEU A 23 -16.32 -11.82 -16.26
N ARG A 24 -15.18 -11.20 -16.60
CA ARG A 24 -14.16 -11.81 -17.46
C ARG A 24 -13.62 -13.09 -16.87
N ALA A 25 -13.22 -13.06 -15.60
CA ALA A 25 -12.69 -14.24 -14.93
C ALA A 25 -13.73 -15.37 -14.80
N LEU A 26 -15.01 -15.02 -14.60
CA LEU A 26 -16.09 -15.99 -14.59
C LEU A 26 -16.30 -16.64 -15.96
N ALA A 27 -16.38 -15.83 -17.02
CA ALA A 27 -16.52 -16.32 -18.38
C ALA A 27 -15.34 -17.21 -18.79
N ASP A 28 -14.11 -16.81 -18.46
CA ASP A 28 -12.89 -17.60 -18.72
C ASP A 28 -12.95 -18.96 -18.00
N LYS A 29 -13.35 -18.97 -16.72
CA LYS A 29 -13.52 -20.20 -15.93
C LYS A 29 -14.57 -21.13 -16.56
N GLU A 30 -15.67 -20.57 -17.06
CA GLU A 30 -16.74 -21.32 -17.72
C GLU A 30 -16.46 -21.67 -19.18
N LYS A 31 -15.32 -21.22 -19.74
CA LYS A 31 -14.98 -21.31 -21.16
C LYS A 31 -16.08 -20.72 -22.06
N ARG A 32 -16.69 -19.63 -21.61
CA ARG A 32 -17.72 -18.85 -22.32
C ARG A 32 -17.13 -17.53 -22.78
N GLU A 33 -17.73 -16.96 -23.82
CA GLU A 33 -17.32 -15.68 -24.37
C GLU A 33 -17.97 -14.52 -23.60
N PHE A 34 -17.16 -13.50 -23.27
CA PHE A 34 -17.62 -12.25 -22.69
C PHE A 34 -16.99 -11.06 -23.44
N ILE A 35 -17.84 -10.19 -23.96
CA ILE A 35 -17.47 -9.01 -24.73
C ILE A 35 -17.81 -7.77 -23.91
N SER A 36 -16.81 -7.00 -23.51
CA SER A 36 -17.03 -5.70 -22.87
C SER A 36 -17.37 -4.63 -23.91
N GLN A 37 -18.29 -3.71 -23.58
CA GLN A 37 -18.72 -2.62 -24.48
C GLN A 37 -19.30 -3.13 -25.80
N TYR A 38 -20.47 -3.77 -25.73
CA TYR A 38 -21.14 -4.33 -26.90
C TYR A 38 -22.23 -3.41 -27.44
N SER A 39 -22.32 -3.31 -28.77
CA SER A 39 -23.39 -2.60 -29.45
C SER A 39 -24.02 -3.54 -30.48
N PRO A 40 -25.31 -3.90 -30.35
CA PRO A 40 -25.98 -4.73 -31.35
C PRO A 40 -26.09 -3.99 -32.68
N GLU A 41 -25.91 -4.72 -33.79
CA GLU A 41 -26.14 -4.17 -35.13
C GLU A 41 -27.59 -3.61 -35.22
N ASN A 42 -27.72 -2.36 -35.71
CA ASN A 42 -28.96 -1.59 -35.81
C ASN A 42 -29.52 -0.97 -34.51
N LYS A 43 -28.75 -0.87 -33.40
CA LYS A 43 -29.21 -0.17 -32.17
C LYS A 43 -28.20 0.89 -31.71
N TRP A 44 -28.68 2.10 -31.41
CA TRP A 44 -27.88 3.24 -30.92
C TRP A 44 -27.51 3.12 -29.43
N MET A 45 -27.23 1.91 -28.94
CA MET A 45 -27.02 1.60 -27.54
C MET A 45 -25.74 0.80 -27.35
N ILE A 46 -24.95 1.17 -26.34
CA ILE A 46 -23.74 0.46 -25.91
C ILE A 46 -24.01 -0.09 -24.52
N MET A 47 -23.89 -1.40 -24.40
CA MET A 47 -23.97 -2.15 -23.15
C MET A 47 -22.62 -2.28 -22.49
N ASP A 48 -22.58 -2.36 -21.17
CA ASP A 48 -21.32 -2.58 -20.45
C ASP A 48 -20.71 -3.97 -20.75
N GLY A 49 -21.54 -4.99 -20.97
CA GLY A 49 -21.09 -6.32 -21.39
C GLY A 49 -22.12 -7.13 -22.20
N TYR A 50 -21.63 -8.15 -22.90
CA TYR A 50 -22.44 -9.11 -23.63
C TYR A 50 -21.82 -10.51 -23.56
N ALA A 51 -22.64 -11.52 -23.26
CA ALA A 51 -22.25 -12.93 -23.28
C ALA A 51 -23.18 -13.70 -24.25
N PRO A 52 -22.71 -14.09 -25.46
CA PRO A 52 -23.57 -14.69 -26.49
C PRO A 52 -24.27 -16.00 -26.08
N ARG A 53 -23.63 -16.77 -25.18
CA ARG A 53 -24.16 -18.04 -24.66
C ARG A 53 -24.60 -17.93 -23.20
N GLY A 54 -24.59 -16.73 -22.64
CA GLY A 54 -24.92 -16.48 -21.24
C GLY A 54 -23.74 -16.68 -20.29
N ILE A 55 -23.95 -16.44 -18.99
CA ILE A 55 -22.94 -16.55 -17.93
C ILE A 55 -23.58 -17.13 -16.68
N ASN A 56 -22.86 -17.98 -15.94
CA ASN A 56 -23.40 -18.68 -14.79
C ASN A 56 -24.69 -19.46 -15.18
N ASP A 57 -25.74 -19.35 -14.37
CA ASP A 57 -27.03 -20.03 -14.55
C ASP A 57 -27.94 -19.37 -15.61
N ILE A 58 -27.52 -18.25 -16.22
CA ILE A 58 -28.27 -17.58 -17.27
C ILE A 58 -27.80 -18.12 -18.62
N GLU A 59 -28.68 -18.79 -19.35
CA GLU A 59 -28.40 -19.34 -20.68
C GLU A 59 -28.89 -18.42 -21.81
N GLY A 60 -28.26 -18.51 -22.97
CA GLY A 60 -28.66 -17.74 -24.17
C GLY A 60 -28.07 -16.31 -24.22
N PRO A 61 -28.43 -15.51 -25.24
CA PRO A 61 -27.86 -14.18 -25.45
C PRO A 61 -28.10 -13.26 -24.25
N LEU A 62 -27.02 -12.92 -23.53
CA LEU A 62 -27.10 -12.15 -22.29
C LEU A 62 -26.49 -10.76 -22.44
N ALA A 63 -27.36 -9.77 -22.34
CA ALA A 63 -27.10 -8.34 -22.29
C ALA A 63 -26.78 -7.93 -20.84
N ILE A 64 -25.61 -7.33 -20.57
CA ILE A 64 -25.14 -6.99 -19.21
C ILE A 64 -24.98 -5.48 -19.07
N GLU A 65 -25.60 -4.90 -18.05
CA GLU A 65 -25.48 -3.49 -17.70
C GLU A 65 -25.05 -3.33 -16.24
N ILE A 66 -24.01 -2.53 -16.00
CA ILE A 66 -23.46 -2.28 -14.68
C ILE A 66 -23.89 -0.87 -14.25
N LYS A 67 -24.60 -0.78 -13.12
CA LYS A 67 -25.11 0.49 -12.59
C LYS A 67 -24.68 0.71 -11.15
N TYR A 68 -23.72 1.61 -10.97
CA TYR A 68 -23.38 2.17 -9.67
C TYR A 68 -24.41 3.22 -9.24
N SER A 69 -25.58 2.73 -8.83
CA SER A 69 -26.67 3.54 -8.29
C SER A 69 -27.42 2.74 -7.23
N THR A 70 -27.73 3.36 -6.11
CA THR A 70 -28.61 2.79 -5.09
C THR A 70 -30.08 3.19 -5.28
N GLN A 71 -30.36 4.07 -6.25
CA GLN A 71 -31.71 4.55 -6.53
C GLN A 71 -32.49 3.53 -7.38
N ARG A 72 -33.49 2.89 -6.77
CA ARG A 72 -34.35 1.88 -7.42
C ARG A 72 -35.06 2.39 -8.68
N SER A 73 -35.51 3.64 -8.68
CA SER A 73 -36.23 4.23 -9.82
C SER A 73 -35.38 4.32 -11.09
N LEU A 74 -34.07 4.60 -10.94
CA LEU A 74 -33.13 4.63 -12.07
C LEU A 74 -32.86 3.23 -12.62
N ILE A 75 -32.78 2.22 -11.76
CA ILE A 75 -32.58 0.83 -12.15
C ILE A 75 -33.80 0.32 -12.92
N ILE A 76 -35.00 0.55 -12.42
CA ILE A 76 -36.25 0.14 -13.11
C ILE A 76 -36.37 0.83 -14.47
N LYS A 77 -36.07 2.13 -14.55
CA LYS A 77 -36.03 2.85 -15.84
C LYS A 77 -35.05 2.23 -16.83
N THR A 78 -33.87 1.83 -16.35
CA THR A 78 -32.86 1.17 -17.17
C THR A 78 -33.36 -0.19 -17.67
N ILE A 79 -33.96 -1.00 -16.80
CA ILE A 79 -34.51 -2.31 -17.17
C ILE A 79 -35.60 -2.18 -18.23
N ASN A 80 -36.58 -1.30 -18.03
CA ASN A 80 -37.67 -1.10 -18.99
C ASN A 80 -37.13 -0.65 -20.35
N HIS A 81 -36.15 0.27 -20.35
CA HIS A 81 -35.50 0.70 -21.59
C HIS A 81 -34.80 -0.46 -22.31
N LEU A 82 -34.06 -1.31 -21.58
CA LEU A 82 -33.38 -2.45 -22.18
C LEU A 82 -34.35 -3.52 -22.70
N LEU A 83 -35.46 -3.79 -21.99
CA LEU A 83 -36.50 -4.72 -22.44
C LEU A 83 -37.20 -4.25 -23.71
N GLU A 84 -37.51 -2.96 -23.82
CA GLU A 84 -38.10 -2.37 -25.03
C GLU A 84 -37.15 -2.48 -26.23
N GLN A 85 -35.86 -2.22 -26.00
CA GLN A 85 -34.87 -2.21 -27.07
C GLN A 85 -34.39 -3.62 -27.44
N MET A 86 -34.42 -4.59 -26.54
CA MET A 86 -33.84 -5.93 -26.72
C MET A 86 -34.75 -7.03 -26.19
N PRO A 87 -35.93 -7.24 -26.80
CA PRO A 87 -36.90 -8.23 -26.33
C PRO A 87 -36.40 -9.68 -26.40
N ASP A 88 -35.46 -9.97 -27.31
CA ASP A 88 -34.92 -11.32 -27.54
C ASP A 88 -33.70 -11.67 -26.66
N TYR A 89 -33.30 -10.78 -25.75
CA TYR A 89 -32.11 -10.96 -24.91
C TYR A 89 -32.51 -11.21 -23.46
N ASN A 90 -31.73 -12.05 -22.78
CA ASN A 90 -31.70 -12.06 -21.33
C ASN A 90 -30.94 -10.82 -20.86
N ILE A 91 -31.40 -10.18 -19.79
CA ILE A 91 -30.81 -8.95 -19.27
C ILE A 91 -30.29 -9.21 -17.86
N LEU A 92 -29.01 -8.91 -17.64
CA LEU A 92 -28.39 -8.90 -16.32
C LEU A 92 -28.07 -7.47 -15.91
N ILE A 93 -28.68 -7.00 -14.83
CA ILE A 93 -28.30 -5.73 -14.19
C ILE A 93 -27.43 -6.02 -12.98
N ILE A 94 -26.28 -5.35 -12.90
CA ILE A 94 -25.37 -5.49 -11.76
C ILE A 94 -25.31 -4.16 -11.00
N THR A 95 -25.59 -4.19 -9.70
CA THR A 95 -25.76 -2.97 -8.90
C THR A 95 -25.34 -3.16 -7.43
N PRO A 96 -24.77 -2.14 -6.76
CA PRO A 96 -24.28 -2.27 -5.37
C PRO A 96 -25.39 -2.21 -4.32
N ILE A 97 -26.66 -2.42 -4.68
CA ILE A 97 -27.78 -2.40 -3.73
C ILE A 97 -27.70 -3.63 -2.81
N LYS A 98 -27.85 -3.42 -1.50
CA LYS A 98 -28.17 -4.49 -0.54
C LYS A 98 -29.68 -4.72 -0.56
N SER A 99 -30.19 -5.75 -1.24
CA SER A 99 -31.64 -6.00 -1.30
C SER A 99 -31.98 -7.44 -0.95
N LYS A 100 -32.65 -7.66 0.19
CA LYS A 100 -33.12 -9.00 0.56
C LYS A 100 -34.40 -9.45 -0.16
N LYS A 101 -35.20 -8.61 -0.85
CA LYS A 101 -36.52 -9.09 -1.37
C LYS A 101 -37.39 -8.27 -2.36
N THR A 102 -36.92 -7.32 -3.19
CA THR A 102 -37.91 -6.47 -3.94
C THR A 102 -37.61 -6.09 -5.39
N ILE A 103 -36.65 -6.72 -6.08
CA ILE A 103 -36.38 -6.42 -7.50
C ILE A 103 -36.40 -7.68 -8.39
N ARG A 104 -36.73 -8.85 -7.82
CA ARG A 104 -36.76 -10.13 -8.56
C ARG A 104 -38.06 -10.37 -9.38
N ASP A 105 -39.05 -9.49 -9.29
CA ASP A 105 -40.38 -9.68 -9.90
C ASP A 105 -40.62 -8.81 -11.17
N ILE A 106 -39.57 -8.43 -11.91
CA ILE A 106 -39.70 -7.48 -13.05
C ILE A 106 -40.04 -8.19 -14.38
N GLY A 107 -39.63 -9.44 -14.56
CA GLY A 107 -39.95 -10.23 -15.75
C GLY A 107 -39.06 -11.47 -15.87
N PRO A 108 -39.48 -12.49 -16.65
CA PRO A 108 -38.80 -13.78 -16.73
C PRO A 108 -37.38 -13.71 -17.33
N ASN A 109 -37.09 -12.67 -18.13
CA ASN A 109 -35.81 -12.51 -18.84
C ASN A 109 -34.87 -11.50 -18.15
N VAL A 110 -35.16 -11.08 -16.92
CA VAL A 110 -34.35 -10.10 -16.18
C VAL A 110 -33.78 -10.73 -14.93
N THR A 111 -32.46 -10.75 -14.84
CA THR A 111 -31.72 -11.11 -13.63
C THR A 111 -31.04 -9.88 -13.06
N ILE A 112 -30.95 -9.81 -11.73
CA ILE A 112 -30.25 -8.73 -11.04
C ILE A 112 -29.24 -9.35 -10.11
N TRP A 113 -27.97 -8.96 -10.28
CA TRP A 113 -26.93 -9.21 -9.32
C TRP A 113 -26.79 -8.02 -8.39
N ASP A 114 -27.07 -8.27 -7.13
CA ASP A 114 -26.98 -7.30 -6.06
C ASP A 114 -25.59 -7.31 -5.42
N LEU A 115 -25.40 -6.54 -4.34
CA LEU A 115 -24.10 -6.50 -3.67
C LEU A 115 -23.63 -7.87 -3.17
N ASN A 116 -24.55 -8.74 -2.74
CA ASN A 116 -24.19 -10.07 -2.26
C ASN A 116 -23.70 -10.95 -3.41
N ASP A 117 -24.37 -10.90 -4.57
CA ASP A 117 -23.95 -11.66 -5.75
C ASP A 117 -22.53 -11.23 -6.21
N ILE A 118 -22.25 -9.92 -6.15
CA ILE A 118 -20.92 -9.37 -6.48
C ILE A 118 -19.88 -9.79 -5.44
N GLN A 119 -20.25 -9.81 -4.15
CA GLN A 119 -19.38 -10.28 -3.09
C GLN A 119 -19.05 -11.76 -3.26
N ASP A 120 -20.06 -12.60 -3.48
CA ASP A 120 -19.91 -14.05 -3.74
C ASP A 120 -19.00 -14.30 -4.94
N LEU A 121 -19.14 -13.49 -6.00
CA LEU A 121 -18.26 -13.58 -7.17
C LEU A 121 -16.83 -13.10 -6.87
N GLY A 122 -16.68 -12.02 -6.09
CA GLY A 122 -15.40 -11.53 -5.58
C GLY A 122 -14.69 -12.55 -4.69
N HIS A 123 -15.44 -13.35 -3.92
CA HIS A 123 -14.91 -14.45 -3.14
C HIS A 123 -14.40 -15.59 -4.03
N LYS A 124 -15.11 -15.92 -5.11
CA LYS A 124 -14.67 -16.93 -6.11
C LYS A 124 -13.39 -16.51 -6.86
N PHE A 125 -13.14 -15.21 -7.00
CA PHE A 125 -11.97 -14.65 -7.70
C PHE A 125 -11.18 -13.71 -6.78
N SER A 126 -10.67 -14.28 -5.68
CA SER A 126 -10.04 -13.54 -4.59
C SER A 126 -8.86 -12.67 -5.04
N GLN A 127 -8.02 -13.15 -5.97
CA GLN A 127 -6.90 -12.39 -6.56
C GLN A 127 -7.35 -11.08 -7.24
N ILE A 128 -8.55 -11.06 -7.84
CA ILE A 128 -9.13 -9.85 -8.41
C ILE A 128 -9.63 -8.97 -7.27
N ARG A 129 -10.37 -9.54 -6.32
CA ARG A 129 -10.83 -8.81 -5.11
C ARG A 129 -9.68 -8.10 -4.39
N TYR A 130 -8.56 -8.78 -4.15
CA TYR A 130 -7.39 -8.21 -3.46
C TYR A 130 -6.80 -7.01 -4.21
N ARG A 131 -6.79 -7.04 -5.55
CA ARG A 131 -6.31 -5.94 -6.39
C ARG A 131 -7.18 -4.67 -6.29
N PHE A 132 -8.43 -4.80 -5.85
CA PHE A 132 -9.39 -3.69 -5.75
C PHE A 132 -9.80 -3.35 -4.30
N LEU A 133 -9.16 -3.96 -3.29
CA LEU A 133 -9.46 -3.79 -1.85
C LEU A 133 -9.50 -2.33 -1.41
N ASP A 134 -8.51 -1.53 -1.83
CA ASP A 134 -8.36 -0.14 -1.37
C ASP A 134 -9.32 0.85 -2.05
N LYS A 135 -10.13 0.40 -3.03
CA LYS A 135 -10.84 1.33 -3.94
C LYS A 135 -12.33 1.06 -4.18
N VAL A 136 -12.89 -0.09 -3.75
CA VAL A 136 -14.23 -0.50 -4.22
C VAL A 136 -15.21 -0.92 -3.12
N ILE A 137 -14.79 -1.21 -1.90
CA ILE A 137 -15.71 -1.75 -0.89
C ILE A 137 -15.82 -0.78 0.30
N PRO A 138 -16.95 -0.08 0.47
CA PRO A 138 -17.25 0.58 1.73
C PRO A 138 -17.41 -0.49 2.81
N GLU A 139 -16.64 -0.34 3.88
CA GLU A 139 -16.77 -0.95 5.21
C GLU A 139 -17.32 -2.39 5.21
N VAL A 140 -16.43 -3.37 5.42
CA VAL A 140 -16.82 -4.75 5.72
C VAL A 140 -17.71 -4.73 6.98
N PRO A 141 -19.02 -5.04 6.87
CA PRO A 141 -19.89 -5.05 8.04
C PRO A 141 -19.49 -6.19 8.97
N ASP A 142 -19.55 -5.95 10.27
CA ASP A 142 -19.16 -6.88 11.35
C ASP A 142 -19.76 -8.30 11.23
N TYR A 143 -20.86 -8.51 10.49
CA TYR A 143 -21.45 -9.85 10.30
C TYR A 143 -20.71 -10.72 9.27
N ILE A 144 -19.83 -10.15 8.42
CA ILE A 144 -18.96 -10.93 7.50
C ILE A 144 -17.83 -11.62 8.29
N LEU A 145 -17.56 -11.20 9.53
CA LEU A 145 -16.72 -11.92 10.49
C LEU A 145 -17.41 -13.20 11.04
N ASP A 146 -18.63 -13.51 10.60
CA ASP A 146 -19.30 -14.75 10.99
C ASP A 146 -18.64 -15.96 10.32
N SER A 147 -17.66 -16.49 11.05
CA SER A 147 -17.09 -17.84 11.07
C SER A 147 -17.09 -18.63 9.76
N SER A 148 -18.25 -18.97 9.19
CA SER A 148 -18.42 -19.85 8.01
C SER A 148 -17.63 -19.46 6.75
N TYR A 149 -17.44 -18.16 6.47
CA TYR A 149 -16.75 -17.71 5.25
C TYR A 149 -15.23 -17.71 5.39
N ILE A 150 -14.73 -17.47 6.61
CA ILE A 150 -13.31 -17.57 6.93
C ILE A 150 -12.92 -19.03 6.82
N TRP A 151 -13.69 -19.95 7.42
CA TRP A 151 -13.49 -21.42 7.33
C TRP A 151 -13.36 -21.96 5.91
N LYS A 152 -13.98 -21.31 4.91
CA LYS A 152 -13.83 -21.68 3.49
C LYS A 152 -12.54 -21.18 2.82
N ILE A 153 -11.95 -20.07 3.30
CA ILE A 153 -10.59 -19.62 2.92
C ILE A 153 -9.54 -20.47 3.64
N VAL A 154 -9.88 -21.03 4.82
CA VAL A 154 -8.99 -21.86 5.63
C VAL A 154 -8.88 -23.31 5.11
N ASP A 155 -9.75 -23.77 4.20
CA ASP A 155 -9.77 -25.19 3.81
C ASP A 155 -8.71 -25.59 2.77
N ASP A 156 -7.51 -25.77 3.30
CA ASP A 156 -6.51 -26.84 3.06
C ASP A 156 -5.36 -26.71 4.12
N SER A 157 -5.37 -25.63 4.94
CA SER A 157 -4.38 -25.31 5.99
C SER A 157 -4.96 -25.32 7.44
N THR A 158 -6.19 -25.80 7.64
CA THR A 158 -7.00 -25.66 8.89
C THR A 158 -6.48 -26.40 10.12
N LYS A 159 -5.55 -27.34 10.02
CA LYS A 159 -4.98 -27.99 11.22
C LYS A 159 -3.82 -27.22 11.83
N GLU A 160 -3.12 -26.38 11.07
CA GLU A 160 -1.97 -25.60 11.53
C GLU A 160 -2.35 -24.18 12.00
N ALA A 161 -3.40 -23.58 11.44
CA ALA A 161 -3.77 -22.18 11.74
C ALA A 161 -4.36 -21.93 13.15
N LYS A 162 -4.77 -22.98 13.88
CA LYS A 162 -5.37 -22.85 15.22
C LYS A 162 -4.37 -22.47 16.31
N TYR A 163 -3.09 -22.76 16.11
CA TYR A 163 -2.00 -22.45 17.02
C TYR A 163 -0.76 -22.10 16.21
N ILE A 164 -0.69 -20.86 15.71
CA ILE A 164 0.54 -20.32 15.15
C ILE A 164 1.29 -19.64 16.28
N GLU A 165 2.41 -20.24 16.66
CA GLU A 165 3.40 -19.57 17.48
C GLU A 165 4.01 -18.47 16.62
N LEU A 166 3.83 -17.21 17.02
CA LEU A 166 4.51 -16.10 16.36
C LEU A 166 6.00 -16.28 16.55
N ASN A 167 6.79 -15.80 15.58
CA ASN A 167 8.24 -15.75 15.71
C ASN A 167 8.93 -17.12 15.85
N THR A 168 8.34 -18.22 15.36
CA THR A 168 8.95 -19.58 15.42
C THR A 168 10.37 -19.62 14.83
N ASN A 169 10.64 -18.81 13.80
CA ASN A 169 11.95 -18.72 13.16
C ASN A 169 12.83 -17.58 13.69
N LYS A 170 12.37 -16.81 14.68
CA LYS A 170 13.06 -15.60 15.15
C LYS A 170 14.48 -15.89 15.61
N ASP A 171 14.72 -16.97 16.34
CA ASP A 171 16.07 -17.30 16.81
C ASP A 171 17.03 -17.58 15.64
N ASN A 172 16.57 -18.27 14.60
CA ASN A 172 17.33 -18.50 13.38
C ASN A 172 17.60 -17.19 12.62
N TYR A 173 16.59 -16.33 12.49
CA TYR A 173 16.72 -15.01 11.86
C TYR A 173 17.71 -14.14 12.63
N MET A 174 17.62 -14.11 13.96
CA MET A 174 18.53 -13.38 14.83
C MET A 174 19.96 -13.91 14.73
N ALA A 175 20.16 -15.23 14.67
CA ALA A 175 21.49 -15.81 14.44
C ALA A 175 22.09 -15.36 13.10
N ASN A 176 21.29 -15.33 12.03
CA ASN A 176 21.74 -14.88 10.72
C ASN A 176 22.03 -13.37 10.69
N ILE A 177 21.20 -12.54 11.34
CA ILE A 177 21.44 -11.10 11.48
C ILE A 177 22.73 -10.84 12.26
N LYS A 178 22.93 -11.52 13.39
CA LYS A 178 24.16 -11.43 14.19
C LYS A 178 25.39 -11.81 13.38
N LYS A 179 25.32 -12.93 12.65
CA LYS A 179 26.42 -13.35 11.78
C LYS A 179 26.73 -12.29 10.71
N ALA A 180 25.71 -11.75 10.04
CA ALA A 180 25.90 -10.69 9.05
C ALA A 180 26.51 -9.41 9.66
N TYR A 181 26.12 -9.07 10.89
CA TYR A 181 26.73 -7.99 11.65
C TYR A 181 28.19 -8.29 11.99
N GLU A 182 28.50 -9.49 12.50
CA GLU A 182 29.88 -9.90 12.83
C GLU A 182 30.80 -9.89 11.60
N ASP A 183 30.30 -10.32 10.45
CA ASP A 183 31.01 -10.37 9.18
C ASP A 183 31.17 -8.99 8.51
N GLY A 184 30.62 -7.92 9.09
CA GLY A 184 30.67 -6.57 8.50
C GLY A 184 29.82 -6.42 7.22
N ASN A 185 28.81 -7.28 7.07
CA ASN A 185 27.97 -7.39 5.87
C ASN A 185 26.53 -6.93 6.08
N LEU A 186 26.17 -6.50 7.29
CA LEU A 186 24.82 -6.03 7.60
C LEU A 186 24.60 -4.60 7.10
N VAL A 187 23.50 -4.41 6.38
CA VAL A 187 23.02 -3.12 5.89
C VAL A 187 21.68 -2.81 6.56
N LEU A 188 21.48 -1.58 7.00
CA LEU A 188 20.23 -1.17 7.63
C LEU A 188 19.38 -0.39 6.64
N PHE A 189 18.10 -0.75 6.52
CA PHE A 189 17.10 0.01 5.77
C PHE A 189 16.12 0.64 6.77
N LEU A 190 16.07 1.97 6.80
CA LEU A 190 15.37 2.73 7.84
C LEU A 190 14.18 3.50 7.29
N GLY A 191 13.06 3.43 8.02
CA GLY A 191 11.82 4.13 7.69
C GLY A 191 11.35 5.03 8.82
N SER A 192 10.26 5.75 8.60
CA SER A 192 9.84 6.82 9.51
C SER A 192 9.46 6.31 10.90
N GLY A 193 9.22 5.00 11.06
CA GLY A 193 8.97 4.37 12.35
C GLY A 193 10.16 4.50 13.32
N VAL A 194 11.40 4.62 12.85
CA VAL A 194 12.55 4.82 13.74
C VAL A 194 12.58 6.22 14.36
N SER A 195 11.99 7.21 13.66
CA SER A 195 11.90 8.60 14.12
C SER A 195 10.67 8.86 15.00
N LYS A 196 9.78 7.87 15.17
CA LYS A 196 8.61 7.95 16.07
C LYS A 196 9.00 7.89 17.56
N PRO A 197 8.23 8.52 18.45
CA PRO A 197 7.10 9.43 18.20
C PRO A 197 7.52 10.87 17.89
N ARG A 198 8.82 11.12 17.70
CA ARG A 198 9.40 12.48 17.73
C ARG A 198 9.16 13.27 16.45
N LEU A 199 9.06 12.60 15.31
CA LEU A 199 8.71 13.20 14.01
C LEU A 199 7.48 12.51 13.41
N PRO A 200 6.72 13.24 12.57
CA PRO A 200 5.61 12.68 11.84
C PRO A 200 6.06 11.66 10.79
N ASN A 201 5.23 10.64 10.53
CA ASN A 201 5.41 9.77 9.37
C ASN A 201 4.95 10.47 8.07
N TRP A 202 5.16 9.82 6.92
CA TRP A 202 4.81 10.44 5.63
C TRP A 202 3.31 10.78 5.48
N LYS A 203 2.42 9.93 5.98
CA LYS A 203 0.96 10.19 5.98
C LYS A 203 0.61 11.43 6.81
N GLU A 204 1.15 11.50 8.03
CA GLU A 204 0.95 12.65 8.93
C GLU A 204 1.55 13.95 8.35
N LEU A 205 2.68 13.86 7.64
CA LEU A 205 3.27 14.99 6.93
C LEU A 205 2.34 15.51 5.83
N ILE A 206 1.78 14.62 5.02
CA ILE A 206 0.83 14.98 3.96
C ILE A 206 -0.41 15.65 4.57
N GLU A 207 -0.95 15.10 5.65
CA GLU A 207 -2.11 15.65 6.36
C GLU A 207 -1.83 17.04 6.93
N LYS A 208 -0.67 17.24 7.58
CA LYS A 208 -0.26 18.57 8.06
C LYS A 208 -0.12 19.58 6.93
N LEU A 209 0.56 19.20 5.85
CA LEU A 209 0.87 20.10 4.74
C LEU A 209 -0.35 20.46 3.90
N ILE A 210 -1.31 19.54 3.71
CA ILE A 210 -2.55 19.86 2.99
C ILE A 210 -3.41 20.85 3.80
N ILE A 211 -3.49 20.67 5.12
CA ILE A 211 -4.19 21.60 6.01
C ILE A 211 -3.54 22.98 5.93
N GLU A 212 -2.20 23.06 6.01
CA GLU A 212 -1.48 24.31 5.89
C GLU A 212 -1.68 24.99 4.53
N LEU A 213 -1.68 24.22 3.44
CA LEU A 213 -1.94 24.74 2.09
C LEU A 213 -3.33 25.37 1.99
N LEU A 214 -4.35 24.68 2.50
CA LEU A 214 -5.74 25.14 2.48
C LEU A 214 -5.95 26.38 3.35
N ALA A 215 -5.35 26.42 4.54
CA ALA A 215 -5.41 27.59 5.42
C ALA A 215 -4.80 28.85 4.80
N GLY A 216 -3.85 28.71 3.86
CA GLY A 216 -3.26 29.81 3.11
C GLY A 216 -4.21 30.49 2.10
N HIS A 217 -5.37 29.89 1.81
CA HIS A 217 -6.34 30.38 0.81
C HIS A 217 -7.57 31.06 1.43
N GLY A 218 -7.68 31.15 2.76
CA GLY A 218 -8.72 31.93 3.46
C GLY A 218 -8.90 31.57 4.93
N GLU A 219 -9.12 32.56 5.81
CA GLU A 219 -9.27 32.33 7.26
C GLU A 219 -10.50 31.48 7.64
N HIS A 220 -11.56 31.51 6.83
CA HIS A 220 -12.76 30.67 7.01
C HIS A 220 -12.50 29.17 6.82
N ILE A 221 -11.34 28.79 6.26
CA ILE A 221 -10.92 27.39 6.08
C ILE A 221 -10.22 26.84 7.33
N LYS A 222 -9.73 27.70 8.24
CA LYS A 222 -9.15 27.27 9.53
C LYS A 222 -10.19 26.69 10.50
N SER A 223 -11.47 27.05 10.31
CA SER A 223 -12.60 26.69 11.18
C SER A 223 -13.55 25.65 10.57
N LEU A 224 -13.33 25.26 9.32
CA LEU A 224 -13.97 24.05 8.81
C LEU A 224 -13.26 22.91 9.54
N ASP A 225 -13.98 22.22 10.42
CA ASP A 225 -13.82 20.76 10.53
C ASP A 225 -13.84 20.31 9.06
N ILE A 226 -12.65 20.11 8.47
CA ILE A 226 -12.54 19.70 7.08
C ILE A 226 -13.20 18.34 7.10
N ASP A 227 -14.47 18.29 6.69
CA ASP A 227 -15.31 17.13 6.83
C ASP A 227 -14.51 15.94 6.30
N ASP A 228 -14.31 14.98 7.20
CA ASP A 228 -13.12 14.14 7.33
C ASP A 228 -12.89 13.22 6.11
N ASN A 229 -13.75 13.30 5.09
CA ASN A 229 -13.93 12.34 4.01
C ASN A 229 -13.46 12.84 2.63
N GLU A 230 -13.47 14.14 2.31
CA GLU A 230 -13.23 14.57 0.92
C GLU A 230 -11.76 14.43 0.48
N PHE A 231 -10.79 14.79 1.32
CA PHE A 231 -9.37 14.61 0.98
C PHE A 231 -8.78 13.30 1.52
N LYS A 232 -9.30 12.75 2.64
CA LYS A 232 -8.85 11.44 3.16
C LYS A 232 -9.21 10.27 2.23
N SER A 233 -10.22 10.45 1.37
CA SER A 233 -10.56 9.48 0.32
C SER A 233 -9.60 9.53 -0.88
N LEU A 234 -8.77 10.58 -0.99
CA LEU A 234 -7.77 10.66 -2.05
C LEU A 234 -6.50 9.89 -1.65
N PRO A 235 -5.84 9.20 -2.60
CA PRO A 235 -4.53 8.61 -2.33
C PRO A 235 -3.52 9.67 -1.87
N TYR A 236 -2.77 9.38 -0.81
CA TYR A 236 -1.76 10.29 -0.26
C TYR A 236 -0.74 10.77 -1.29
N ILE A 237 -0.40 9.92 -2.26
CA ILE A 237 0.51 10.26 -3.36
C ILE A 237 -0.07 11.39 -4.25
N THR A 238 -1.39 11.39 -4.46
CA THR A 238 -2.12 12.44 -5.17
C THR A 238 -2.12 13.74 -4.37
N LEU A 239 -2.37 13.66 -3.06
CA LEU A 239 -2.29 14.81 -2.17
C LEU A 239 -0.88 15.43 -2.17
N GLY A 240 0.17 14.60 -2.22
CA GLY A 240 1.55 15.05 -2.34
C GLY A 240 1.78 15.93 -3.58
N ARG A 241 1.18 15.56 -4.72
CA ARG A 241 1.22 16.39 -5.95
C ARG A 241 0.53 17.74 -5.75
N TYR A 242 -0.62 17.77 -5.09
CA TYR A 242 -1.34 19.01 -4.81
C TYR A 242 -0.54 19.93 -3.89
N ILE A 243 0.04 19.37 -2.82
CA ILE A 243 0.91 20.09 -1.89
C ILE A 243 2.11 20.70 -2.62
N LYS A 244 2.81 19.90 -3.42
CA LYS A 244 4.01 20.35 -4.13
C LYS A 244 3.69 21.46 -5.14
N ARG A 245 2.61 21.30 -5.92
CA ARG A 245 2.15 22.34 -6.85
C ARG A 245 1.65 23.60 -6.15
N GLY A 246 0.92 23.43 -5.05
CA GLY A 246 0.33 24.53 -4.29
C GLY A 246 1.37 25.40 -3.58
N PHE A 247 2.41 24.79 -3.00
CA PHE A 247 3.49 25.53 -2.36
C PHE A 247 4.56 26.04 -3.33
N GLY A 248 4.73 25.41 -4.50
CA GLY A 248 5.72 25.79 -5.50
C GLY A 248 7.13 25.89 -4.91
N THR A 249 7.82 27.00 -5.12
CA THR A 249 9.18 27.25 -4.61
C THR A 249 9.29 27.30 -3.08
N LYS A 250 8.16 27.37 -2.36
CA LYS A 250 8.16 27.34 -0.88
C LYS A 250 8.05 25.91 -0.34
N PHE A 251 7.89 24.91 -1.20
CA PHE A 251 7.62 23.53 -0.82
C PHE A 251 8.65 22.97 0.16
N ALA A 252 9.95 23.03 -0.17
CA ALA A 252 11.01 22.47 0.68
C ALA A 252 11.02 23.11 2.08
N LYS A 253 10.82 24.44 2.15
CA LYS A 253 10.72 25.18 3.42
C LYS A 253 9.50 24.77 4.23
N LYS A 254 8.34 24.61 3.59
CA LYS A 254 7.09 24.17 4.25
C LYS A 254 7.21 22.73 4.76
N LEU A 255 7.75 21.84 3.94
CA LEU A 255 8.04 20.46 4.32
C LEU A 255 8.98 20.39 5.53
N LYS A 256 10.10 21.13 5.52
CA LYS A 256 11.03 21.21 6.66
C LYS A 256 10.32 21.68 7.94
N ASN A 257 9.51 22.73 7.83
CA ASN A 257 8.79 23.26 8.99
C ASN A 257 7.78 22.25 9.56
N ALA A 258 7.03 21.56 8.69
CA ALA A 258 6.06 20.54 9.11
C ALA A 258 6.73 19.30 9.70
N LEU A 259 7.89 18.91 9.15
CA LEU A 259 8.70 17.80 9.64
C LEU A 259 9.21 18.04 11.05
N TYR A 260 9.80 19.22 11.31
CA TYR A 260 10.44 19.53 12.57
C TYR A 260 9.60 20.41 13.50
N GLU A 261 8.29 20.49 13.28
CA GLU A 261 7.40 21.28 14.11
C GLU A 261 7.47 20.84 15.58
N GLY A 262 7.90 21.74 16.46
CA GLY A 262 8.08 21.46 17.89
C GLY A 262 9.26 20.52 18.22
N TYR A 263 10.03 20.10 17.22
CA TYR A 263 11.20 19.26 17.41
C TYR A 263 12.47 20.10 17.62
N GLY A 264 13.27 19.67 18.58
CA GLY A 264 14.67 20.07 18.71
C GLY A 264 15.52 18.84 18.98
N HIS A 265 16.78 18.88 18.53
CA HIS A 265 17.75 17.86 18.91
C HIS A 265 17.86 17.80 20.43
N LYS A 266 17.42 16.67 20.97
CA LYS A 266 17.43 16.33 22.37
C LYS A 266 17.73 14.84 22.48
N GLU A 267 18.66 14.47 23.34
CA GLU A 267 18.94 13.07 23.57
C GLU A 267 17.77 12.38 24.25
N ASP A 268 17.44 11.22 23.71
CA ASP A 268 16.55 10.21 24.26
C ASP A 268 17.23 8.86 24.07
N LEU A 269 17.87 8.37 25.13
CA LEU A 269 18.61 7.12 25.13
C LEU A 269 17.70 5.90 24.99
N SER A 270 16.40 6.06 25.23
CA SER A 270 15.41 4.98 25.07
C SER A 270 14.91 4.84 23.63
N SER A 271 15.21 5.80 22.76
CA SER A 271 14.76 5.80 21.37
C SER A 271 15.43 4.71 20.52
N ILE A 272 14.69 4.20 19.53
CA ILE A 272 15.17 3.21 18.55
C ILE A 272 16.41 3.73 17.80
N ILE A 273 16.41 5.03 17.44
CA ILE A 273 17.56 5.64 16.76
C ILE A 273 18.82 5.62 17.63
N ASN A 274 18.70 5.77 18.95
CA ASN A 274 19.87 5.63 19.82
C ASN A 274 20.47 4.22 19.73
N SER A 275 19.65 3.17 19.77
CA SER A 275 20.13 1.78 19.61
C SER A 275 20.72 1.51 18.23
N ILE A 276 20.14 2.08 17.16
CA ILE A 276 20.73 2.01 15.82
C ILE A 276 22.11 2.68 15.80
N ALA A 277 22.24 3.87 16.40
CA ALA A 277 23.51 4.57 16.49
C ALA A 277 24.54 3.79 17.33
N GLU A 278 24.11 3.07 18.38
CA GLU A 278 24.96 2.16 19.17
C GLU A 278 25.50 1.00 18.34
N LEU A 279 24.69 0.39 17.48
CA LEU A 279 25.15 -0.64 16.55
C LEU A 279 26.24 -0.13 15.60
N CYS A 280 26.21 1.16 15.25
CA CYS A 280 27.18 1.76 14.35
C CYS A 280 28.56 2.01 14.98
N VAL A 281 28.65 2.08 16.33
CA VAL A 281 29.91 2.37 17.05
C VAL A 281 30.98 1.31 16.76
N SER A 282 30.58 0.05 16.59
CA SER A 282 31.50 -1.06 16.30
C SER A 282 32.12 -1.01 14.89
N LYS A 283 31.62 -0.13 14.01
CA LYS A 283 31.98 -0.05 12.58
C LYS A 283 31.74 -1.34 11.80
N ARG A 284 30.78 -2.16 12.26
CA ARG A 284 30.38 -3.41 11.62
C ARG A 284 29.17 -3.27 10.68
N ILE A 285 28.45 -2.16 10.77
CA ILE A 285 27.42 -1.83 9.78
C ILE A 285 28.09 -1.41 8.47
N TYR A 286 27.76 -2.09 7.38
CA TYR A 286 28.34 -1.85 6.06
C TYR A 286 27.89 -0.50 5.48
N SER A 287 26.58 -0.24 5.54
CA SER A 287 25.96 1.03 5.14
C SER A 287 24.54 1.14 5.66
N ILE A 288 23.98 2.35 5.61
CA ILE A 288 22.59 2.62 5.95
C ILE A 288 21.88 3.19 4.72
N VAL A 289 20.68 2.70 4.42
CA VAL A 289 19.75 3.30 3.46
C VAL A 289 18.56 3.81 4.26
N THR A 290 18.24 5.09 4.13
CA THR A 290 17.12 5.69 4.83
C THR A 290 16.13 6.28 3.84
N TYR A 291 14.85 6.04 4.11
CA TYR A 291 13.72 6.64 3.40
C TYR A 291 13.23 7.91 4.12
N ASN A 292 13.87 8.25 5.24
CA ASN A 292 13.53 9.42 6.03
C ASN A 292 14.22 10.65 5.49
N TYR A 293 13.50 11.77 5.54
CA TYR A 293 14.05 13.07 5.18
C TYR A 293 14.91 13.67 6.29
N ASP A 294 14.71 13.25 7.54
CA ASP A 294 15.31 13.88 8.71
C ASP A 294 16.81 13.54 8.90
N ASP A 295 17.43 14.24 9.86
CA ASP A 295 18.82 14.14 10.28
C ASP A 295 18.99 13.60 11.72
N ILE A 296 17.99 12.87 12.24
CA ILE A 296 18.03 12.44 13.65
C ILE A 296 19.13 11.41 13.86
N LEU A 297 19.32 10.48 12.93
CA LEU A 297 20.38 9.46 13.05
C LEU A 297 21.76 10.11 13.11
N GLU A 298 22.02 11.03 12.21
CA GLU A 298 23.25 11.82 12.09
C GLU A 298 23.57 12.54 13.40
N TYR A 299 22.56 13.18 14.01
CA TYR A 299 22.71 13.79 15.33
C TYR A 299 23.19 12.81 16.41
N TYR A 300 22.65 11.58 16.46
CA TYR A 300 23.11 10.56 17.42
C TYR A 300 24.49 10.00 17.07
N LEU A 301 24.82 9.87 15.78
CA LEU A 301 26.14 9.43 15.34
C LEU A 301 27.23 10.46 15.70
N ASP A 302 26.93 11.76 15.59
CA ASP A 302 27.80 12.86 16.00
C ASP A 302 28.11 12.79 17.51
N ILE A 303 27.08 12.60 18.34
CA ILE A 303 27.22 12.43 19.80
C ILE A 303 28.12 11.23 20.12
N LYS A 304 27.96 10.13 19.38
CA LYS A 304 28.76 8.90 19.56
C LYS A 304 30.10 8.91 18.83
N HIS A 305 30.47 10.02 18.21
CA HIS A 305 31.71 10.20 17.44
C HIS A 305 31.92 9.16 16.32
N VAL A 306 30.82 8.70 15.71
CA VAL A 306 30.85 7.83 14.54
C VAL A 306 30.95 8.71 13.31
N LYS A 307 32.00 8.52 12.50
CA LYS A 307 32.13 9.21 11.21
C LYS A 307 31.17 8.61 10.19
N TYR A 308 30.41 9.45 9.50
CA TYR A 308 29.51 9.05 8.43
C TYR A 308 29.66 9.98 7.22
N ASP A 309 29.15 9.55 6.06
CA ASP A 309 28.98 10.37 4.88
C ASP A 309 27.50 10.35 4.47
N GLU A 310 26.86 11.52 4.47
CA GLU A 310 25.49 11.70 3.97
C GLU A 310 25.45 11.77 2.44
N ILE A 311 24.69 10.86 1.82
CA ILE A 311 24.61 10.69 0.37
C ILE A 311 23.16 10.84 -0.06
N TYR A 312 22.86 11.98 -0.68
CA TYR A 312 21.52 12.35 -1.13
C TYR A 312 21.49 12.83 -2.59
N HIS A 313 22.64 12.81 -3.29
CA HIS A 313 22.71 13.09 -4.72
C HIS A 313 23.76 12.22 -5.44
N SER A 314 23.65 12.11 -6.77
CA SER A 314 24.46 11.20 -7.58
C SER A 314 25.95 11.56 -7.69
N LEU A 315 26.36 12.78 -7.35
CA LEU A 315 27.77 13.20 -7.42
C LEU A 315 28.53 12.94 -6.11
N GLN A 316 27.82 12.58 -5.03
CA GLN A 316 28.42 12.18 -3.77
C GLN A 316 28.91 10.74 -3.87
N ASN A 317 30.14 10.50 -3.44
CA ASN A 317 30.68 9.16 -3.28
C ASN A 317 31.03 8.93 -1.81
N PRO A 318 30.78 7.72 -1.28
CA PRO A 318 31.21 7.38 0.07
C PRO A 318 32.74 7.41 0.17
N SER A 319 33.24 7.91 1.28
CA SER A 319 34.63 7.73 1.67
C SER A 319 34.89 6.28 2.11
N SER A 320 36.16 5.87 2.09
CA SER A 320 36.54 4.52 2.53
C SER A 320 36.60 4.36 4.06
N THR A 321 36.40 5.44 4.83
CA THR A 321 36.66 5.46 6.28
C THR A 321 35.45 5.82 7.13
N SER A 322 34.38 6.32 6.51
CA SER A 322 33.14 6.73 7.18
C SER A 322 32.00 5.79 6.79
N LEU A 323 30.99 5.72 7.66
CA LEU A 323 29.77 4.96 7.40
C LEU A 323 28.90 5.65 6.33
N PRO A 324 28.62 5.02 5.18
CA PRO A 324 27.75 5.63 4.18
C PRO A 324 26.28 5.61 4.59
N ILE A 325 25.61 6.76 4.51
CA ILE A 325 24.16 6.90 4.76
C ILE A 325 23.49 7.43 3.48
N TYR A 326 22.69 6.58 2.83
CA TYR A 326 22.01 6.90 1.58
C TYR A 326 20.56 7.36 1.85
N HIS A 327 20.28 8.64 1.63
CA HIS A 327 18.91 9.20 1.70
C HIS A 327 18.21 9.08 0.36
N VAL A 328 17.60 7.92 0.11
CA VAL A 328 17.05 7.59 -1.22
C VAL A 328 15.79 8.35 -1.58
N HIS A 329 15.10 8.94 -0.59
CA HIS A 329 13.94 9.82 -0.80
C HIS A 329 14.27 11.31 -0.68
N GLY A 330 15.54 11.66 -0.45
CA GLY A 330 16.01 13.02 -0.24
C GLY A 330 16.30 13.32 1.24
N TYR A 331 17.02 14.40 1.47
CA TYR A 331 17.54 14.78 2.78
C TYR A 331 17.20 16.23 3.12
N ILE A 332 16.64 16.45 4.31
CA ILE A 332 16.14 17.74 4.81
C ILE A 332 16.63 17.88 6.26
N PRO A 333 17.87 18.33 6.49
CA PRO A 333 18.40 18.42 7.85
C PRO A 333 17.73 19.56 8.63
N LEU A 334 17.63 19.40 9.95
CA LEU A 334 17.09 20.41 10.86
C LEU A 334 17.97 21.67 10.82
N ARG A 335 19.29 21.48 10.89
CA ARG A 335 20.29 22.55 10.82
C ARG A 335 21.04 22.47 9.49
N GLY A 336 21.38 23.63 8.92
CA GLY A 336 22.05 23.71 7.62
C GLY A 336 21.15 24.23 6.49
N HIS A 337 21.74 24.37 5.32
CA HIS A 337 21.08 24.94 4.14
C HIS A 337 20.16 23.91 3.47
N LEU A 338 18.91 24.31 3.22
CA LEU A 338 18.05 23.62 2.28
C LEU A 338 18.63 23.84 0.89
N ILE A 339 19.31 22.84 0.35
CA ILE A 339 19.87 22.91 -1.01
C ILE A 339 18.73 22.58 -1.99
N ASP A 340 17.77 23.49 -2.12
CA ASP A 340 16.66 23.38 -3.09
C ASP A 340 17.15 23.66 -4.52
N GLU A 341 18.35 24.27 -4.67
CA GLU A 341 18.84 24.79 -5.95
C GLU A 341 19.90 23.91 -6.65
N MET A 342 20.42 22.85 -6.01
CA MET A 342 21.48 21.99 -6.58
C MET A 342 21.16 20.48 -6.60
N GLY A 343 19.90 20.09 -6.84
CA GLY A 343 19.60 18.72 -7.29
C GLY A 343 19.23 17.70 -6.21
N ASN A 344 18.74 18.13 -5.05
CA ASN A 344 18.12 17.23 -4.08
C ASN A 344 16.71 16.84 -4.58
N SER A 345 16.60 15.69 -5.25
CA SER A 345 15.30 15.17 -5.72
C SER A 345 14.53 14.58 -4.54
N ILE A 346 13.72 15.43 -3.88
CA ILE A 346 12.83 14.98 -2.81
C ILE A 346 11.70 14.15 -3.43
N VAL A 347 11.65 12.87 -3.09
CA VAL A 347 10.66 11.91 -3.56
C VAL A 347 9.42 12.04 -2.69
N PHE A 348 8.51 12.94 -3.06
CA PHE A 348 7.35 13.27 -2.24
C PHE A 348 6.01 13.03 -2.93
N ALA A 349 5.94 13.29 -4.24
CA ALA A 349 4.71 13.23 -5.00
C ALA A 349 4.75 12.13 -6.08
N GLU A 350 3.58 11.87 -6.67
CA GLU A 350 3.40 10.88 -7.71
C GLU A 350 4.39 11.01 -8.87
N GLU A 351 4.73 12.24 -9.28
CA GLU A 351 5.71 12.48 -10.34
C GLU A 351 7.08 11.87 -10.02
N GLU A 352 7.58 12.00 -8.79
CA GLU A 352 8.90 11.48 -8.43
C GLU A 352 8.92 9.96 -8.27
N TYR A 353 7.84 9.37 -7.74
CA TYR A 353 7.69 7.92 -7.75
C TYR A 353 7.68 7.38 -9.18
N HIS A 354 6.94 8.01 -10.09
CA HIS A 354 6.94 7.62 -11.52
C HIS A 354 8.31 7.76 -12.17
N LEU A 355 9.09 8.78 -11.81
CA LEU A 355 10.48 8.91 -12.26
C LEU A 355 11.34 7.77 -11.73
N GLN A 356 11.22 7.39 -10.46
CA GLN A 356 11.91 6.21 -9.92
C GLN A 356 11.50 4.91 -10.63
N TYR A 357 10.25 4.75 -11.07
CA TYR A 357 9.83 3.59 -11.86
C TYR A 357 10.39 3.61 -13.29
N LYS A 358 10.33 4.77 -13.95
CA LYS A 358 10.76 4.92 -15.35
C LYS A 358 12.28 4.89 -15.47
N GLU A 359 12.99 5.48 -14.54
CA GLU A 359 14.44 5.52 -14.48
C GLU A 359 14.94 4.33 -13.66
N SER A 360 14.87 3.14 -14.25
CA SER A 360 15.46 1.92 -13.65
C SER A 360 16.96 2.07 -13.34
N PHE A 361 17.64 3.03 -13.98
CA PHE A 361 19.05 3.37 -13.77
C PHE A 361 19.29 4.57 -12.83
N SER A 362 18.29 5.03 -12.08
CA SER A 362 18.52 6.05 -11.05
C SER A 362 19.54 5.54 -10.03
N TRP A 363 20.40 6.42 -9.51
CA TRP A 363 21.45 6.03 -8.57
C TRP A 363 20.86 5.39 -7.31
N GLN A 364 19.68 5.86 -6.87
CA GLN A 364 18.95 5.32 -5.73
C GLN A 364 18.54 3.86 -5.97
N ASN A 365 17.98 3.56 -7.14
CA ASN A 365 17.53 2.21 -7.49
C ASN A 365 18.71 1.26 -7.65
N LEU A 366 19.74 1.67 -8.40
CA LEU A 366 20.94 0.85 -8.61
C LEU A 366 21.65 0.56 -7.28
N LYS A 367 21.76 1.56 -6.40
CA LYS A 367 22.40 1.38 -5.11
C LYS A 367 21.64 0.41 -4.21
N GLN A 368 20.32 0.60 -4.08
CA GLN A 368 19.48 -0.31 -3.30
C GLN A 368 19.52 -1.73 -3.86
N LEU A 369 19.40 -1.90 -5.18
CA LEU A 369 19.45 -3.21 -5.83
C LEU A 369 20.79 -3.91 -5.61
N ASN A 370 21.91 -3.19 -5.72
CA ASN A 370 23.24 -3.75 -5.45
C ASN A 370 23.36 -4.22 -3.99
N LEU A 371 22.87 -3.44 -3.03
CA LEU A 371 22.88 -3.82 -1.61
C LEU A 371 21.98 -5.04 -1.35
N LEU A 372 20.77 -5.07 -1.91
CA LEU A 372 19.86 -6.22 -1.81
C LEU A 372 20.45 -7.48 -2.47
N LYS A 373 21.23 -7.31 -3.54
CA LYS A 373 21.90 -8.42 -4.21
C LYS A 373 23.11 -8.96 -3.44
N GLU A 374 23.89 -8.10 -2.78
CA GLU A 374 25.20 -8.48 -2.24
C GLU A 374 25.24 -8.64 -0.72
N LYS A 375 24.29 -8.04 0.01
CA LYS A 375 24.34 -7.89 1.47
C LYS A 375 23.10 -8.44 2.15
N THR A 376 23.21 -8.69 3.45
CA THR A 376 22.06 -8.95 4.31
C THR A 376 21.49 -7.61 4.76
N VAL A 377 20.17 -7.45 4.64
CA VAL A 377 19.49 -6.20 4.97
C VAL A 377 18.56 -6.43 6.15
N LEU A 378 18.61 -5.51 7.11
CA LEU A 378 17.65 -5.42 8.21
C LEU A 378 16.78 -4.17 8.02
N PHE A 379 15.48 -4.38 7.79
CA PHE A 379 14.48 -3.31 7.68
C PHE A 379 13.94 -2.96 9.07
N ILE A 380 14.01 -1.67 9.44
CA ILE A 380 13.61 -1.16 10.75
C ILE A 380 12.73 0.07 10.57
N GLY A 381 11.55 0.07 11.19
CA GLY A 381 10.60 1.20 11.10
C GLY A 381 10.05 1.46 9.69
N LEU A 382 10.16 0.47 8.80
CA LEU A 382 9.59 0.47 7.44
C LEU A 382 8.38 -0.45 7.42
N GLY A 383 7.21 0.07 7.03
CA GLY A 383 6.00 -0.74 6.87
C GLY A 383 5.97 -1.60 5.60
N MET A 384 7.08 -1.66 4.83
CA MET A 384 7.21 -2.46 3.60
C MET A 384 6.13 -2.23 2.53
N ASN A 385 5.42 -1.10 2.58
CA ASN A 385 4.34 -0.75 1.66
C ASN A 385 4.80 0.10 0.47
N ASP A 386 6.08 0.51 0.45
CA ASP A 386 6.65 1.26 -0.65
C ASP A 386 6.72 0.38 -1.91
N PRO A 387 6.00 0.73 -3.00
CA PRO A 387 5.93 -0.16 -4.14
C PRO A 387 7.23 -0.16 -4.98
N ASN A 388 8.11 0.86 -4.86
CA ASN A 388 9.43 0.82 -5.49
C ASN A 388 10.36 -0.14 -4.76
N LEU A 389 10.36 -0.14 -3.41
CA LEU A 389 11.08 -1.14 -2.62
C LEU A 389 10.60 -2.56 -2.92
N ARG A 390 9.28 -2.81 -2.96
CA ARG A 390 8.74 -4.14 -3.32
C ARG A 390 9.19 -4.60 -4.69
N ARG A 391 9.21 -3.70 -5.69
CA ARG A 391 9.75 -3.99 -7.02
C ARG A 391 11.24 -4.34 -6.98
N LEU A 392 12.04 -3.60 -6.22
CA LEU A 392 13.48 -3.88 -6.10
C LEU A 392 13.76 -5.22 -5.42
N LEU A 393 12.98 -5.59 -4.41
CA LEU A 393 13.03 -6.90 -3.75
C LEU A 393 12.64 -8.04 -4.71
N ASP A 394 11.59 -7.83 -5.50
CA ASP A 394 11.13 -8.79 -6.51
C ASP A 394 12.18 -9.03 -7.61
N LEU A 395 13.01 -8.03 -7.92
CA LEU A 395 14.17 -8.21 -8.79
C LEU A 395 15.35 -8.87 -8.05
N ALA A 396 15.58 -8.52 -6.79
CA ALA A 396 16.70 -9.02 -6.01
C ALA A 396 16.57 -10.51 -5.64
N LYS A 397 15.34 -11.01 -5.46
CA LYS A 397 15.08 -12.41 -5.07
C LYS A 397 15.61 -13.43 -6.08
N GLU A 398 15.72 -13.07 -7.37
CA GLU A 398 16.28 -13.94 -8.40
C GLU A 398 17.74 -14.35 -8.10
N PHE A 399 18.47 -13.53 -7.34
CA PHE A 399 19.85 -13.79 -6.94
C PHE A 399 19.97 -14.59 -5.64
N SER A 400 18.85 -15.03 -5.05
CA SER A 400 18.84 -15.66 -3.72
C SER A 400 17.80 -16.78 -3.71
N PRO A 401 18.19 -17.97 -4.23
CA PRO A 401 17.24 -18.99 -4.61
C PRO A 401 16.54 -19.66 -3.42
N ILE A 402 17.15 -19.67 -2.23
CA ILE A 402 16.67 -20.42 -1.06
C ILE A 402 16.70 -19.57 0.20
N GLY A 403 15.56 -19.52 0.90
CA GLY A 403 15.41 -18.98 2.24
C GLY A 403 15.49 -17.44 2.36
N PRO A 404 15.17 -16.90 3.53
CA PRO A 404 15.22 -15.46 3.76
C PRO A 404 16.66 -14.96 3.78
N LYS A 405 16.94 -13.99 2.94
CA LYS A 405 18.23 -13.29 2.87
C LYS A 405 18.22 -11.97 3.64
N HIS A 406 17.07 -11.35 3.70
CA HIS A 406 16.84 -10.09 4.39
C HIS A 406 15.85 -10.32 5.54
N TYR A 407 15.81 -9.37 6.48
CA TYR A 407 14.98 -9.49 7.67
C TYR A 407 14.26 -8.18 7.94
N ALA A 408 13.01 -8.24 8.38
CA ALA A 408 12.21 -7.06 8.71
C ALA A 408 11.67 -7.15 10.13
N ILE A 409 11.80 -6.08 10.91
CA ILE A 409 11.16 -5.96 12.22
C ILE A 409 9.85 -5.21 12.02
N LEU A 410 8.72 -5.91 12.14
CA LEU A 410 7.37 -5.39 11.83
C LEU A 410 6.43 -5.48 13.01
N GLU A 411 5.50 -4.53 13.09
CA GLU A 411 4.42 -4.53 14.08
C GLU A 411 3.38 -5.56 13.72
N ASP A 412 3.00 -6.41 14.67
CA ASP A 412 1.83 -7.26 14.52
C ASP A 412 0.55 -6.42 14.61
N HIS A 413 0.05 -6.03 13.44
CA HIS A 413 -1.12 -5.16 13.29
C HIS A 413 -2.42 -5.96 13.09
N TRP A 414 -2.37 -7.29 13.13
CA TRP A 414 -3.53 -8.14 12.94
C TRP A 414 -4.30 -8.31 14.25
N ASP A 415 -5.26 -7.43 14.49
CA ASP A 415 -6.15 -7.46 15.64
C ASP A 415 -7.62 -7.67 15.22
N SER A 416 -7.99 -8.94 15.01
CA SER A 416 -9.35 -9.38 14.72
C SER A 416 -10.01 -9.91 16.00
N LYS A 417 -11.29 -9.59 16.20
CA LYS A 417 -12.14 -10.17 17.27
C LYS A 417 -12.17 -11.71 17.23
N VAL A 418 -11.88 -12.29 16.07
CA VAL A 418 -11.70 -13.74 15.87
C VAL A 418 -10.21 -14.00 15.61
N GLY A 419 -9.49 -14.50 16.63
CA GLY A 419 -8.03 -14.63 16.58
C GLY A 419 -7.49 -15.55 15.46
N GLU A 420 -8.26 -16.56 15.05
CA GLU A 420 -7.90 -17.44 13.93
C GLU A 420 -7.76 -16.66 12.60
N VAL A 421 -8.51 -15.57 12.44
CA VAL A 421 -8.48 -14.70 11.26
C VAL A 421 -7.17 -13.93 11.21
N SER A 422 -6.80 -13.32 12.33
CA SER A 422 -5.50 -12.65 12.49
C SER A 422 -4.37 -13.60 12.14
N ASN A 423 -4.42 -14.84 12.66
CA ASN A 423 -3.42 -15.85 12.39
C ASN A 423 -3.30 -16.18 10.90
N ILE A 424 -4.40 -16.31 10.17
CA ILE A 424 -4.37 -16.58 8.73
C ILE A 424 -3.74 -15.42 7.95
N PHE A 425 -4.15 -14.18 8.25
CA PHE A 425 -3.59 -13.02 7.56
C PHE A 425 -2.11 -12.85 7.87
N ARG A 426 -1.68 -13.13 9.11
CA ARG A 426 -0.27 -13.20 9.50
C ARG A 426 0.50 -14.20 8.63
N VAL A 427 0.04 -15.45 8.52
CA VAL A 427 0.71 -16.46 7.67
C VAL A 427 0.78 -16.01 6.23
N ARG A 428 -0.32 -15.46 5.68
CA ARG A 428 -0.33 -15.01 4.29
C ARG A 428 0.59 -13.83 4.06
N GLU A 429 0.72 -12.93 5.02
CA GLU A 429 1.67 -11.84 4.95
C GLU A 429 3.12 -12.36 5.04
N GLU A 430 3.39 -13.32 5.94
CA GLU A 430 4.68 -14.01 6.01
C GLU A 430 5.01 -14.75 4.70
N ASP A 431 4.06 -15.46 4.08
CA ASP A 431 4.23 -16.12 2.77
C ASP A 431 4.66 -15.10 1.70
N VAL A 432 4.00 -13.94 1.65
CA VAL A 432 4.35 -12.87 0.70
C VAL A 432 5.74 -12.30 0.96
N PHE A 433 6.15 -12.19 2.23
CA PHE A 433 7.50 -11.75 2.58
C PHE A 433 8.56 -12.81 2.28
N ASP A 434 8.26 -14.10 2.48
CA ASP A 434 9.16 -15.19 2.11
C ASP A 434 9.34 -15.31 0.59
N ASP A 435 8.29 -15.06 -0.19
CA ASP A 435 8.35 -14.90 -1.64
C ASP A 435 9.30 -13.77 -2.07
N LEU A 436 9.46 -12.74 -1.23
CA LEU A 436 10.42 -11.65 -1.40
C LEU A 436 11.77 -11.91 -0.70
N ARG A 437 11.97 -13.10 -0.14
CA ARG A 437 13.16 -13.54 0.61
C ARG A 437 13.42 -12.73 1.87
N ILE A 438 12.33 -12.37 2.57
CA ILE A 438 12.34 -11.60 3.82
C ILE A 438 11.82 -12.45 4.96
N GLY A 439 12.64 -12.64 5.99
CA GLY A 439 12.21 -13.20 7.26
C GLY A 439 11.64 -12.10 8.15
N VAL A 440 10.39 -12.24 8.60
CA VAL A 440 9.75 -11.25 9.47
C VAL A 440 9.98 -11.59 10.93
N ILE A 441 10.32 -10.58 11.73
CA ILE A 441 10.35 -10.62 13.19
C ILE A 441 9.24 -9.70 13.68
N TRP A 442 8.18 -10.29 14.20
CA TRP A 442 7.03 -9.55 14.73
C TRP A 442 7.33 -9.02 16.13
N TYR A 443 6.93 -7.78 16.40
CA TYR A 443 6.81 -7.24 17.75
C TYR A 443 5.35 -6.92 18.04
N GLU A 444 4.98 -6.94 19.32
CA GLU A 444 3.59 -6.72 19.74
C GLU A 444 3.11 -5.29 19.45
N TYR A 445 1.85 -5.15 19.04
CA TYR A 445 1.24 -3.86 18.75
C TYR A 445 1.46 -2.83 19.87
N GLY A 446 1.98 -1.66 19.51
CA GLY A 446 2.28 -0.56 20.43
C GLY A 446 3.53 -0.76 21.30
N LYS A 447 4.16 -1.95 21.29
CA LYS A 447 5.38 -2.23 22.07
C LYS A 447 6.66 -1.96 21.27
N HIS A 448 6.79 -0.75 20.75
CA HIS A 448 7.98 -0.34 19.99
C HIS A 448 9.30 -0.46 20.76
N SER A 449 9.27 -0.56 22.10
CA SER A 449 10.44 -0.85 22.94
C SER A 449 11.07 -2.21 22.65
N GLU A 450 10.32 -3.19 22.14
CA GLU A 450 10.88 -4.51 21.77
C GLU A 450 11.87 -4.41 20.60
N ILE A 451 11.71 -3.40 19.73
CA ILE A 451 12.66 -3.13 18.64
C ILE A 451 14.03 -2.85 19.25
N LYS A 452 14.10 -2.06 20.32
CA LYS A 452 15.34 -1.79 21.04
C LYS A 452 15.96 -3.07 21.59
N GLU A 453 15.18 -3.95 22.21
CA GLU A 453 15.70 -5.22 22.74
C GLU A 453 16.28 -6.11 21.64
N ILE A 454 15.59 -6.18 20.50
CA ILE A 454 16.07 -6.90 19.32
C ILE A 454 17.39 -6.31 18.85
N LEU A 455 17.49 -4.99 18.69
CA LEU A 455 18.72 -4.32 18.24
C LEU A 455 19.87 -4.48 19.23
N ASP A 456 19.61 -4.29 20.52
CA ASP A 456 20.59 -4.46 21.59
C ASP A 456 21.12 -5.91 21.66
N SER A 457 20.33 -6.89 21.21
CA SER A 457 20.77 -8.28 21.15
C SER A 457 21.72 -8.57 19.97
N ILE A 458 21.74 -7.75 18.91
CA ILE A 458 22.61 -7.97 17.73
C ILE A 458 24.08 -7.68 18.07
N SER A 459 24.34 -6.69 18.94
CA SER A 459 25.69 -6.29 19.34
C SER A 459 26.28 -7.07 20.51
N LYS A 460 25.45 -7.84 21.21
CA LYS A 460 25.84 -8.79 22.28
C LYS A 460 26.17 -10.16 21.69
#